data_AF-A0A350R3H6-F1
#
_entry.id   AF-A0A350R3H6-F1
#
_cell.length_a   1.000
_cell.length_b   1.000
_cell.length_c   1.000
_cell.angle_alpha   90.00
_cell.angle_beta   90.00
_cell.angle_gamma   90.00
#
_symmetry.space_group_name_H-M   'P 1'
#
loop_
_entity.id
_entity.type
_entity.pdbx_description
1 polymer ?
#
loop_
_entity_poly.entity_id
_entity_poly.type
_entity_poly.pdbx_seq_one_letter_code
_entity_poly.pdbx_strand_id
1 'polypeptide(L)'
;MRTLSKETLEKYENLKSNNTYENVVSFVISFISEYRGKQGFYEYFSLFGSCCKVHYRGYFNKFIFQENRSDIPNKKLVFKVNSVASVELPTKRFEGVDKFTKSIYEDIKRRAPKDIDKGLIAELKQYLNPYFDLKDIRVTIRPRWRYKIAIDDYFFD
;
A
#
# COMPACT_ATOMS: atom_id res chain seq x y z
N MET A 1 10.64 0.52 13.51
CA MET A 1 10.92 1.20 12.22
C MET A 1 11.49 0.17 11.25
N ARG A 2 11.14 0.25 9.97
CA ARG A 2 11.75 -0.59 8.93
C ARG A 2 13.21 -0.20 8.71
N THR A 3 14.02 -1.15 8.23
CA THR A 3 15.38 -0.88 7.81
C THR A 3 15.37 -0.18 6.45
N LEU A 4 15.97 1.01 6.36
CA LEU A 4 16.15 1.76 5.12
C LEU A 4 17.44 1.30 4.43
N SER A 5 17.49 1.40 3.10
CA SER A 5 18.75 1.17 2.38
C SER A 5 19.82 2.19 2.77
N LYS A 6 21.09 1.86 2.49
CA LYS A 6 22.21 2.78 2.68
C LYS A 6 21.99 4.11 1.93
N GLU A 7 21.50 4.06 0.69
CA GLU A 7 21.24 5.25 -0.13
C GLU A 7 20.16 6.14 0.50
N THR A 8 19.07 5.55 1.00
CA THR A 8 17.99 6.31 1.65
C THR A 8 18.45 6.89 2.98
N LEU A 9 19.32 6.20 3.72
CA LEU A 9 19.94 6.72 4.94
C LEU A 9 20.89 7.89 4.64
N GLU A 10 21.71 7.82 3.60
CA GLU A 10 22.58 8.92 3.19
C GLU A 10 21.77 10.18 2.86
N LYS A 11 20.64 10.03 2.15
CA LYS A 11 19.70 11.13 1.88
C LYS A 11 19.07 11.69 3.16
N TYR A 12 18.77 10.83 4.13
CA TYR A 12 18.26 11.25 5.43
C TYR A 12 19.29 12.06 6.21
N GLU A 13 20.54 11.59 6.32
CA GLU A 13 21.60 12.32 7.01
C GLU A 13 21.91 13.67 6.34
N ASN A 14 21.89 13.73 5.00
CA ASN A 14 22.09 14.97 4.26
C ASN A 14 20.94 15.97 4.49
N LEU A 15 19.69 15.48 4.63
CA LEU A 15 18.56 16.31 5.02
C LEU A 15 18.73 16.90 6.42
N LYS A 16 19.25 16.13 7.39
CA LYS A 16 19.46 16.63 8.76
C LYS A 16 20.46 17.77 8.81
N SER A 17 21.54 17.69 8.03
CA SER A 17 22.57 18.73 7.97
C SER A 17 22.17 19.90 7.08
N ASN A 18 21.33 19.67 6.06
CA ASN A 18 20.92 20.68 5.09
C ASN A 18 19.45 20.48 4.68
N ASN A 19 18.54 21.14 5.40
CA ASN A 19 17.10 20.98 5.26
C ASN A 19 16.48 21.84 4.14
N THR A 20 17.04 21.74 2.93
CA THR A 20 16.40 22.34 1.75
C THR A 20 15.23 21.51 1.28
N TYR A 21 14.30 22.15 0.57
CA TYR A 21 13.16 21.46 -0.01
C TYR A 21 13.59 20.34 -0.97
N GLU A 22 14.65 20.53 -1.74
CA GLU A 22 15.21 19.53 -2.65
C GLU A 22 15.70 18.29 -1.89
N ASN A 23 16.37 18.48 -0.76
CA ASN A 23 16.85 17.37 0.07
C ASN A 23 15.68 16.62 0.74
N VAL A 24 14.65 17.34 1.18
CA VAL A 24 13.40 16.74 1.68
C VAL A 24 12.73 15.89 0.61
N VAL A 25 12.54 16.44 -0.59
CA VAL A 25 11.92 15.71 -1.71
C VAL A 25 12.75 14.48 -2.09
N SER A 26 14.08 14.62 -2.17
CA SER A 26 14.99 13.52 -2.46
C SER A 26 14.84 12.37 -1.46
N PHE A 27 14.82 12.68 -0.16
CA PHE A 27 14.57 11.69 0.88
C PHE A 27 13.18 11.07 0.77
N VAL A 28 12.12 11.87 0.62
CA VAL A 28 10.74 11.38 0.50
C VAL A 28 10.58 10.43 -0.70
N ILE A 29 11.15 10.77 -1.85
CA ILE A 29 11.12 9.92 -3.05
C ILE A 29 11.79 8.58 -2.79
N SER A 30 13.00 8.60 -2.23
CA SER A 30 13.75 7.38 -1.89
C SER A 30 13.01 6.52 -0.86
N PHE A 31 12.52 7.16 0.21
CA PHE A 31 11.76 6.49 1.26
C PHE A 31 10.53 5.79 0.69
N ILE A 32 9.67 6.50 -0.05
CA ILE A 32 8.44 5.93 -0.61
C ILE A 32 8.76 4.81 -1.60
N SER A 33 9.80 4.95 -2.42
CA SER A 33 10.20 3.94 -3.42
C SER A 33 10.52 2.57 -2.79
N GLU A 34 11.07 2.57 -1.57
CA GLU A 34 11.36 1.35 -0.81
C GLU A 34 10.16 0.83 -0.01
N TYR A 35 9.07 1.59 0.06
CA TYR A 35 7.92 1.27 0.92
C TYR A 35 7.20 0.00 0.47
N ARG A 36 6.67 -0.74 1.45
CA ARG A 36 5.82 -1.91 1.23
C ARG A 36 4.64 -1.83 2.17
N GLY A 37 3.44 -1.80 1.60
CA GLY A 37 2.20 -1.77 2.35
C GLY A 37 1.52 -3.13 2.35
N LYS A 38 1.02 -3.57 3.49
CA LYS A 38 0.15 -4.75 3.61
C LYS A 38 -1.02 -4.38 4.49
N GLN A 39 -2.22 -4.68 4.03
CA GLN A 39 -3.43 -4.56 4.84
C GLN A 39 -4.28 -5.81 4.70
N GLY A 40 -4.78 -6.31 5.82
CA GLY A 40 -5.62 -7.50 5.90
C GLY A 40 -7.01 -7.17 6.45
N PHE A 41 -8.00 -7.86 5.92
CA PHE A 41 -9.40 -7.76 6.31
C PHE A 41 -9.99 -9.17 6.37
N TYR A 42 -11.18 -9.28 6.97
CA TYR A 42 -11.95 -10.50 6.95
C TYR A 42 -13.44 -10.18 6.86
N GLU A 43 -14.19 -11.09 6.26
CA GLU A 43 -15.65 -11.10 6.24
C GLU A 43 -16.17 -12.50 6.54
N TYR A 44 -17.40 -12.56 7.03
CA TYR A 44 -18.12 -13.81 7.25
C TYR A 44 -19.15 -14.01 6.16
N PHE A 45 -19.23 -15.21 5.62
CA PHE A 45 -20.16 -15.58 4.57
C PHE A 45 -20.84 -16.91 4.89
N SER A 46 -22.14 -17.01 4.60
CA SER A 46 -22.91 -18.24 4.80
C SER A 46 -22.78 -19.15 3.59
N LEU A 47 -22.24 -20.35 3.79
CA LEU A 47 -22.02 -21.38 2.78
C LEU A 47 -22.66 -22.69 3.25
N PHE A 48 -23.62 -23.24 2.48
CA PHE A 48 -24.31 -24.51 2.80
C PHE A 48 -24.85 -24.60 4.24
N GLY A 49 -25.40 -23.50 4.76
CA GLY A 49 -25.92 -23.43 6.14
C GLY A 49 -24.84 -23.29 7.23
N SER A 50 -23.57 -23.17 6.85
CA SER A 50 -22.43 -22.92 7.74
C SER A 50 -21.88 -21.51 7.56
N CYS A 51 -21.24 -20.94 8.59
CA CYS A 51 -20.59 -19.63 8.52
C CYS A 51 -19.09 -19.77 8.28
N CYS A 52 -18.59 -19.30 7.15
CA CYS A 52 -17.18 -19.33 6.77
C CYS A 52 -16.53 -17.94 6.95
N LYS A 53 -15.29 -17.91 7.45
CA LYS A 53 -14.48 -16.69 7.51
C LYS A 53 -13.58 -16.61 6.28
N VAL A 54 -13.73 -15.53 5.50
CA VAL A 54 -12.91 -15.27 4.32
C VAL A 54 -11.89 -14.20 4.66
N HIS A 55 -10.61 -14.52 4.46
CA HIS A 55 -9.52 -13.58 4.63
C HIS A 55 -9.19 -12.93 3.29
N TYR A 56 -9.05 -11.61 3.29
CA TYR A 56 -8.66 -10.89 2.08
C TYR A 56 -7.70 -9.74 2.38
N ARG A 57 -6.82 -9.43 1.44
CA ARG A 57 -5.63 -8.62 1.68
C ARG A 57 -5.31 -7.72 0.49
N GLY A 58 -4.88 -6.50 0.79
CA GLY A 58 -4.24 -5.59 -0.17
C GLY A 58 -2.74 -5.52 0.10
N TYR A 59 -1.94 -5.75 -0.94
CA TYR A 59 -0.49 -5.66 -0.90
C TYR A 59 -0.02 -4.60 -1.88
N PHE A 60 0.91 -3.75 -1.47
CA PHE A 60 1.50 -2.69 -2.27
C PHE A 60 3.00 -2.88 -2.29
N ASN A 61 3.52 -3.22 -3.47
CA ASN A 61 4.92 -3.53 -3.68
C ASN A 61 5.52 -2.59 -4.72
N LYS A 62 6.78 -2.19 -4.49
CA LYS A 62 7.61 -1.48 -5.47
C LYS A 62 6.94 -0.19 -5.96
N PHE A 63 7.02 0.84 -5.13
CA PHE A 63 6.63 2.19 -5.54
C PHE A 63 7.68 2.70 -6.53
N ILE A 64 7.20 3.30 -7.62
CA ILE A 64 8.01 3.82 -8.71
C ILE A 64 7.60 5.27 -8.87
N PHE A 65 8.53 6.17 -8.61
CA PHE A 65 8.33 7.59 -8.83
C PHE A 65 7.99 7.88 -10.30
N GLN A 66 7.08 8.81 -10.53
CA GLN A 66 6.64 9.22 -11.87
C GLN A 66 6.98 10.70 -12.04
N GLU A 67 8.22 10.98 -12.39
CA GLU A 67 8.75 12.35 -12.52
C GLU A 67 7.91 13.18 -13.50
N ASN A 68 7.67 12.64 -14.68
CA ASN A 68 6.83 13.19 -15.76
C ASN A 68 5.32 13.35 -15.41
N ARG A 69 4.88 12.91 -14.22
CA ARG A 69 3.51 13.13 -13.72
C ARG A 69 3.50 13.93 -12.40
N SER A 70 4.68 14.17 -11.85
CA SER A 70 4.89 14.94 -10.63
C SER A 70 5.09 16.41 -10.99
N ASP A 71 4.83 17.25 -10.01
CA ASP A 71 5.07 18.69 -10.10
C ASP A 71 5.82 19.07 -8.81
N ILE A 72 7.14 18.86 -8.87
CA ILE A 72 8.03 19.05 -7.73
C ILE A 72 8.01 20.50 -7.24
N PRO A 73 8.04 21.54 -8.10
CA PRO A 73 7.90 22.93 -7.67
C PRO A 73 6.59 23.18 -6.89
N ASN A 74 5.48 22.58 -7.31
CA ASN A 74 4.19 22.67 -6.62
C ASN A 74 3.96 21.55 -5.59
N LYS A 75 5.03 20.92 -5.10
CA LYS A 75 5.03 19.95 -4.00
C LYS A 75 4.15 18.73 -4.22
N LYS A 76 3.97 18.31 -5.47
CA LYS A 76 3.18 17.14 -5.86
C LYS A 76 4.09 16.02 -6.32
N LEU A 77 4.07 14.90 -5.59
CA LEU A 77 4.86 13.71 -5.90
C LEU A 77 3.91 12.57 -6.28
N VAL A 78 4.08 12.00 -7.47
CA VAL A 78 3.23 10.92 -7.98
C VAL A 78 4.03 9.62 -8.05
N PHE A 79 3.47 8.56 -7.46
CA PHE A 79 4.04 7.22 -7.49
C PHE A 79 3.08 6.25 -8.14
N LYS A 80 3.62 5.37 -8.98
CA LYS A 80 2.95 4.15 -9.42
C LYS A 80 3.37 3.01 -8.51
N VAL A 81 2.46 2.13 -8.14
CA VAL A 81 2.78 0.97 -7.29
C VAL A 81 2.14 -0.29 -7.84
N ASN A 82 2.84 -1.41 -7.78
CA ASN A 82 2.24 -2.70 -8.13
C ASN A 82 1.46 -3.20 -6.91
N SER A 83 0.16 -3.37 -7.08
CA SER A 83 -0.71 -3.80 -5.99
C SER A 83 -1.32 -5.16 -6.28
N VAL A 84 -1.46 -5.98 -5.25
CA VAL A 84 -2.13 -7.29 -5.33
C VAL A 84 -3.30 -7.27 -4.37
N ALA A 85 -4.49 -7.50 -4.91
CA ALA A 85 -5.66 -7.86 -4.12
C ALA A 85 -5.70 -9.38 -4.05
N SER A 86 -5.71 -9.93 -2.84
CA SER A 86 -5.71 -11.36 -2.59
C SER A 86 -6.92 -11.75 -1.78
N VAL A 87 -7.61 -12.81 -2.17
CA VAL A 87 -8.65 -13.46 -1.35
C VAL A 87 -8.26 -14.91 -1.11
N GLU A 88 -8.47 -15.39 0.11
CA GLU A 88 -8.31 -16.77 0.53
C GLU A 88 -9.72 -17.36 0.68
N LEU A 89 -10.12 -18.20 -0.28
CA LEU A 89 -11.42 -18.86 -0.29
C LEU A 89 -11.30 -20.29 0.22
N PRO A 90 -12.28 -20.78 1.00
CA PRO A 90 -12.32 -22.19 1.40
C PRO A 90 -12.63 -23.12 0.23
N THR A 91 -13.35 -22.64 -0.80
CA THR A 91 -13.64 -23.39 -2.03
C THR A 91 -14.10 -22.47 -3.14
N LYS A 92 -14.04 -22.97 -4.38
CA LYS A 92 -14.67 -22.34 -5.56
C LYS A 92 -16.05 -22.90 -5.88
N ARG A 93 -16.50 -23.97 -5.21
CA ARG A 93 -17.70 -24.72 -5.56
C ARG A 93 -18.95 -24.18 -4.85
N PHE A 94 -19.26 -22.91 -5.06
CA PHE A 94 -20.49 -22.32 -4.50
C PHE A 94 -21.16 -21.30 -5.40
N GLU A 95 -22.48 -21.25 -5.31
CA GLU A 95 -23.29 -20.34 -6.11
C GLU A 95 -22.98 -18.87 -5.73
N GLY A 96 -22.74 -18.03 -6.74
CA GLY A 96 -22.45 -16.61 -6.53
C GLY A 96 -20.98 -16.29 -6.18
N VAL A 97 -20.06 -17.26 -6.24
CA VAL A 97 -18.61 -17.04 -5.98
C VAL A 97 -18.02 -15.90 -6.81
N ASP A 98 -18.41 -15.74 -8.07
CA ASP A 98 -17.93 -14.66 -8.93
C ASP A 98 -18.41 -13.28 -8.45
N LYS A 99 -19.68 -13.18 -8.03
CA LYS A 99 -20.24 -11.95 -7.47
C LYS A 99 -19.57 -11.59 -6.15
N PHE A 100 -19.37 -12.58 -5.28
CA PHE A 100 -18.67 -12.41 -4.01
C PHE A 100 -17.22 -11.94 -4.21
N THR A 101 -16.45 -12.67 -5.02
CA THR A 101 -15.03 -12.33 -5.28
C THR A 101 -14.87 -10.97 -5.94
N LYS A 102 -15.77 -10.58 -6.84
CA LYS A 102 -15.80 -9.22 -7.42
C LYS A 102 -16.07 -8.16 -6.36
N SER A 103 -17.00 -8.40 -5.44
CA SER A 103 -17.30 -7.49 -4.33
C SER A 103 -16.07 -7.30 -3.42
N ILE A 104 -15.42 -8.40 -3.02
CA ILE A 104 -14.21 -8.36 -2.20
C ILE A 104 -13.08 -7.61 -2.91
N TYR A 105 -12.88 -7.85 -4.22
CA TYR A 105 -11.89 -7.13 -5.00
C TYR A 105 -12.10 -5.61 -5.00
N GLU A 106 -13.34 -5.15 -5.20
CA GLU A 106 -13.65 -3.72 -5.14
C GLU A 106 -13.51 -3.15 -3.73
N ASP A 107 -13.85 -3.91 -2.69
CA ASP A 107 -13.66 -3.45 -1.31
C ASP A 107 -12.17 -3.28 -0.96
N ILE A 108 -11.31 -4.20 -1.39
CA ILE A 108 -9.85 -4.07 -1.25
C ILE A 108 -9.36 -2.80 -1.94
N LYS A 109 -9.78 -2.57 -3.19
CA LYS A 109 -9.38 -1.37 -3.96
C LYS A 109 -9.80 -0.08 -3.29
N ARG A 110 -10.92 -0.09 -2.57
CA ARG A 110 -11.45 1.07 -1.85
C ARG A 110 -10.76 1.32 -0.51
N ARG A 111 -10.48 0.28 0.26
CA ARG A 111 -10.01 0.39 1.66
C ARG A 111 -8.49 0.35 1.77
N ALA A 112 -7.84 -0.60 1.10
CA ALA A 112 -6.40 -0.82 1.26
C ALA A 112 -5.55 0.42 0.97
N PRO A 113 -5.82 1.25 -0.08
CA PRO A 113 -5.03 2.46 -0.29
C PRO A 113 -5.08 3.40 0.91
N LYS A 114 -6.26 3.62 1.51
CA LYS A 114 -6.42 4.55 2.64
C LYS A 114 -5.61 4.12 3.86
N ASP A 115 -5.62 2.83 4.18
CA ASP A 115 -4.90 2.31 5.34
C ASP A 115 -3.38 2.31 5.10
N ILE A 116 -2.95 2.01 3.88
CA ILE A 116 -1.54 2.02 3.48
C ILE A 116 -0.99 3.45 3.44
N ASP A 117 -1.75 4.41 2.93
CA ASP A 117 -1.39 5.82 2.93
C ASP A 117 -1.22 6.35 4.37
N LYS A 118 -2.11 5.97 5.29
CA LYS A 118 -1.98 6.33 6.72
C LYS A 118 -0.69 5.79 7.32
N GLY A 119 -0.38 4.51 7.09
CA GLY A 119 0.85 3.89 7.57
C GLY A 119 2.11 4.57 7.00
N LEU A 120 2.13 4.81 5.69
CA LEU A 120 3.22 5.49 5.01
C LEU A 120 3.48 6.88 5.58
N ILE A 121 2.42 7.69 5.74
CA ILE A 121 2.55 9.06 6.26
C ILE A 121 2.98 9.04 7.73
N ALA A 122 2.48 8.11 8.53
CA ALA A 122 2.90 7.96 9.93
C ALA A 122 4.39 7.64 10.04
N GLU A 123 4.91 6.72 9.21
CA GLU A 123 6.33 6.40 9.19
C GLU A 123 7.17 7.58 8.67
N LEU A 124 6.78 8.24 7.58
CA LEU A 124 7.48 9.42 7.06
C LEU A 124 7.59 10.53 8.13
N LYS A 125 6.53 10.76 8.90
CA LYS A 125 6.52 11.75 9.99
C LYS A 125 7.52 11.43 11.09
N GLN A 126 7.80 10.17 11.37
CA GLN A 126 8.80 9.79 12.38
C GLN A 126 10.22 10.23 11.99
N TYR A 127 10.52 10.28 10.69
CA TYR A 127 11.80 10.77 10.19
C TYR A 127 11.81 12.28 9.98
N LEU A 128 10.71 12.85 9.48
CA LEU A 128 10.70 14.24 9.01
C LEU A 128 10.28 15.26 10.06
N ASN A 129 9.37 14.96 10.98
CA ASN A 129 8.87 15.96 11.94
C ASN A 129 9.94 16.75 12.73
N PRO A 130 11.14 16.21 13.05
CA PRO A 130 12.19 17.00 13.69
C PRO A 130 12.79 18.08 12.79
N TYR A 131 12.60 17.99 11.47
CA TYR A 131 13.28 18.80 10.46
C TYR A 131 12.30 19.51 9.51
N PHE A 132 11.20 18.88 9.12
CA PHE A 132 10.29 19.35 8.09
C PHE A 132 8.84 18.92 8.35
N ASP A 133 7.89 19.83 8.08
CA ASP A 133 6.46 19.53 8.19
C ASP A 133 5.90 19.01 6.86
N LEU A 134 5.49 17.74 6.85
CA LEU A 134 4.93 17.06 5.67
C LEU A 134 3.63 17.64 5.12
N LYS A 135 2.97 18.57 5.83
CA LYS A 135 1.69 19.19 5.41
C LYS A 135 1.71 19.73 3.98
N ASP A 136 2.86 20.18 3.53
CA ASP A 136 3.02 20.84 2.25
C ASP A 136 3.26 19.89 1.07
N ILE A 137 3.62 18.62 1.32
CA ILE A 137 3.93 17.64 0.27
C ILE A 137 2.70 16.79 -0.02
N ARG A 138 2.22 16.86 -1.26
CA ARG A 138 1.09 16.08 -1.76
C ARG A 138 1.60 14.81 -2.43
N VAL A 139 1.51 13.69 -1.72
CA VAL A 139 1.81 12.37 -2.27
C VAL A 139 0.56 11.76 -2.92
N THR A 140 0.66 11.39 -4.19
CA THR A 140 -0.41 10.67 -4.92
C THR A 140 0.08 9.28 -5.30
N ILE A 141 -0.59 8.25 -4.80
CA ILE A 141 -0.28 6.86 -5.11
C ILE A 141 -1.27 6.35 -6.17
N ARG A 142 -0.73 5.67 -7.19
CA ARG A 142 -1.48 5.09 -8.30
C ARG A 142 -1.29 3.58 -8.33
N PRO A 143 -2.19 2.83 -7.68
CA PRO A 143 -2.14 1.38 -7.67
C PRO A 143 -2.38 0.78 -9.07
N ARG A 144 -1.52 -0.14 -9.48
CA ARG A 144 -1.77 -1.06 -10.59
C ARG A 144 -2.14 -2.42 -10.00
N TRP A 145 -3.44 -2.67 -9.93
CA TRP A 145 -3.98 -3.87 -9.30
C TRP A 145 -3.82 -5.12 -10.16
N ARG A 146 -3.46 -6.20 -9.49
CA ARG A 146 -3.66 -7.58 -9.94
C ARG A 146 -4.55 -8.28 -8.92
N TYR A 147 -5.37 -9.21 -9.38
CA TYR A 147 -6.23 -10.00 -8.52
C TYR A 147 -5.70 -11.43 -8.40
N LYS A 148 -5.64 -11.95 -7.18
CA LYS A 148 -5.22 -13.31 -6.87
C LYS A 148 -6.26 -13.99 -5.98
N ILE A 149 -6.69 -15.18 -6.37
CA ILE A 149 -7.54 -16.04 -5.57
C ILE A 149 -6.69 -17.23 -5.13
N ALA A 150 -6.52 -17.41 -3.83
CA ALA A 150 -5.97 -18.62 -3.24
C ALA A 150 -7.14 -19.50 -2.78
N ILE A 151 -7.06 -20.80 -3.05
CA ILE A 151 -8.03 -21.78 -2.58
C ILE A 151 -7.35 -22.59 -1.48
N ASP A 152 -8.06 -22.78 -0.38
CA ASP A 152 -7.65 -23.63 0.71
C ASP A 152 -8.54 -24.87 0.74
N ASP A 153 -8.24 -25.85 -0.12
CA ASP A 153 -9.11 -27.02 -0.40
C ASP A 153 -9.16 -28.06 0.75
N TYR A 154 -8.58 -27.77 1.92
CA TYR A 154 -8.55 -28.68 3.09
C TYR A 154 -9.92 -28.99 3.73
N PHE A 155 -11.01 -28.38 3.25
CA PHE A 155 -12.35 -28.56 3.83
C PHE A 155 -13.15 -29.75 3.25
N PHE A 156 -12.59 -30.53 2.31
CA PHE A 156 -13.32 -31.61 1.63
C PHE A 156 -12.66 -33.00 1.70
N ASP A 157 -11.68 -33.21 2.58
CA ASP A 157 -11.16 -34.56 2.91
C ASP A 157 -11.88 -35.17 4.12
#